data_AF-A0A382EA15-F1
#
_entry.id   AF-A0A382EA15-F1
#
_cell.length_a   1.000
_cell.length_b   1.000
_cell.length_c   1.000
_cell.angle_alpha   90.00
_cell.angle_beta   90.00
_cell.angle_gamma   90.00
#
_symmetry.space_group_name_H-M   'P 1'
#
loop_
_entity.id
_entity.type
_entity.pdbx_description
1 polymer ?
#
loop_
_entity_poly.entity_id
_entity_poly.type
_entity_poly.pdbx_seq_one_letter_code
_entity_poly.pdbx_strand_id
1 'polypeptide(L)'
;MPQNGGGRGWTVGSSGEREMPELWAELLEWLLLGPERSPRTQKEWVEGRDIHVDSLRRIKRDPRFVKEWDRRCAELNIHPERTQSVIDSLFRLASDGDVKAASLYLQYIDKFTPKRRVVVDDERVASGLSDLELADELEALVAEFRDVDVDVDVQVVRHEG
;
A
#
# COMPACT_ATOMS: atom_id res chain seq x y z
N MET A 1 10.75 25.48 -39.43
CA MET A 1 9.50 24.69 -39.39
C MET A 1 9.65 23.73 -38.23
N PRO A 2 8.87 23.84 -37.15
CA PRO A 2 8.95 22.86 -36.07
C PRO A 2 8.70 21.49 -36.68
N GLN A 3 9.70 20.62 -36.59
CA GLN A 3 9.58 19.28 -37.11
C GLN A 3 8.43 18.63 -36.34
N ASN A 4 7.49 18.00 -37.05
CA ASN A 4 6.46 17.19 -36.40
C ASN A 4 7.21 16.15 -35.56
N GLY A 5 7.40 16.42 -34.26
CA GLY A 5 8.19 15.62 -33.30
C GLY A 5 7.65 14.21 -33.07
N GLY A 6 6.84 13.69 -33.99
CA GLY A 6 6.66 12.27 -34.24
C GLY A 6 7.82 11.71 -35.06
N GLY A 7 9.06 12.00 -34.67
CA GLY A 7 10.22 11.21 -35.09
C GLY A 7 9.91 9.74 -34.80
N ARG A 8 10.26 8.86 -35.76
CA ARG A 8 10.02 7.42 -35.75
C ARG A 8 10.03 6.88 -34.31
N GLY A 9 8.85 6.53 -33.77
CA GLY A 9 8.74 5.99 -32.41
C GLY A 9 9.63 4.76 -32.25
N TRP A 10 9.99 4.39 -31.01
CA TRP A 10 10.78 3.20 -30.62
C TRP A 10 11.63 2.56 -31.72
N THR A 11 12.94 2.79 -31.66
CA THR A 11 13.91 2.15 -32.56
C THR A 11 14.23 0.75 -32.07
N VAL A 12 14.76 -0.09 -32.96
CA VAL A 12 15.36 -1.36 -32.57
C VAL A 12 16.86 -1.13 -32.49
N GLY A 13 17.43 -1.32 -31.30
CA GLY A 13 18.85 -1.18 -31.04
C GLY A 13 19.66 -2.30 -31.69
N SER A 14 20.99 -2.18 -31.63
CA SER A 14 21.91 -3.20 -32.16
C SER A 14 21.79 -4.56 -31.47
N SER A 15 21.21 -4.62 -30.26
CA SER A 15 20.91 -5.84 -29.51
C SER A 15 19.60 -6.52 -29.92
N GLY A 16 18.79 -5.90 -30.79
CA GLY A 16 17.44 -6.36 -31.11
C GLY A 16 16.37 -5.92 -30.10
N GLU A 17 16.76 -5.22 -29.03
CA GLU A 17 15.83 -4.65 -28.06
C GLU A 17 15.20 -3.35 -28.59
N ARG A 18 13.99 -3.02 -28.11
CA ARG A 18 13.34 -1.76 -28.47
C ARG A 18 13.89 -0.64 -27.59
N GLU A 19 14.55 0.32 -28.21
CA GLU A 19 15.13 1.48 -27.55
C GLU A 19 14.15 2.66 -27.60
N MET A 20 13.96 3.30 -26.45
CA MET A 20 13.17 4.50 -26.33
C MET A 20 13.97 5.69 -26.91
N PRO A 21 13.37 6.52 -27.78
CA PRO A 21 14.06 7.72 -28.28
C PRO A 21 14.49 8.65 -27.14
N GLU A 22 15.64 9.32 -27.29
CA GLU A 22 16.23 10.21 -26.28
C GLU A 22 15.25 11.28 -25.79
N LEU A 23 14.52 11.92 -26.71
CA LEU A 23 13.48 12.91 -26.37
C LEU A 23 12.36 12.32 -25.49
N TRP A 24 12.01 11.05 -25.67
CA TRP A 24 10.99 10.38 -24.87
C TRP A 24 11.58 10.03 -23.50
N ALA A 25 12.86 9.65 -23.42
CA ALA A 25 13.57 9.44 -22.17
C ALA A 25 13.64 10.73 -21.33
N GLU A 26 14.03 11.85 -21.92
CA GLU A 26 14.07 13.16 -21.26
C GLU A 26 12.68 13.57 -20.75
N LEU A 27 11.64 13.39 -21.58
CA LEU A 27 10.27 13.67 -21.18
C LEU A 27 9.85 12.81 -19.99
N LEU A 28 10.19 11.52 -20.02
CA LEU A 28 9.89 10.59 -18.95
C LEU A 28 10.59 10.98 -17.64
N GLU A 29 11.88 11.26 -17.68
CA GLU A 29 12.65 11.71 -16.51
C GLU A 29 12.05 12.98 -15.91
N TRP A 30 11.75 13.97 -16.75
CA TRP A 30 11.08 15.20 -16.31
C TRP A 30 9.71 14.95 -15.69
N LEU A 31 8.91 13.99 -16.22
CA LEU A 31 7.63 13.62 -15.64
C LEU A 31 7.77 12.93 -14.28
N LEU A 32 8.81 12.12 -14.08
CA LEU A 32 9.05 11.37 -12.84
C LEU A 32 9.49 12.27 -11.66
N LEU A 33 10.00 13.47 -11.95
CA LEU A 33 10.28 14.49 -10.93
C LEU A 33 9.00 15.02 -10.25
N GLY A 34 7.83 14.81 -10.88
CA GLY A 34 6.54 15.15 -10.27
C GLY A 34 6.43 16.64 -9.91
N PRO A 35 6.10 17.00 -8.65
CA PRO A 35 6.04 18.40 -8.21
C PRO A 35 7.38 19.13 -8.27
N GLU A 36 8.53 18.45 -8.22
CA GLU A 36 9.84 19.11 -8.19
C GLU A 36 10.38 19.46 -9.58
N ARG A 37 9.63 19.13 -10.64
CA ARG A 37 10.07 19.33 -12.02
C ARG A 37 10.30 20.80 -12.36
N SER A 38 11.36 21.06 -13.13
CA SER A 38 11.66 22.34 -13.76
C SER A 38 12.04 22.11 -15.23
N PRO A 39 11.39 22.77 -16.21
CA PRO A 39 10.27 23.71 -16.09
C PRO A 39 8.99 23.12 -15.45
N ARG A 40 8.06 23.95 -14.99
CA ARG A 40 6.89 23.50 -14.20
C ARG A 40 5.76 22.96 -15.07
N THR A 41 5.61 23.49 -16.27
CA THR A 41 4.54 23.12 -17.21
C THR A 41 5.08 22.41 -18.44
N GLN A 42 4.23 21.59 -19.08
CA GLN A 42 4.57 20.97 -20.36
C GLN A 42 4.81 22.02 -21.46
N LYS A 43 4.12 23.17 -21.38
CA LYS A 43 4.28 24.27 -22.34
C LYS A 43 5.67 24.89 -22.25
N GLU A 44 6.13 25.19 -21.03
CA GLU A 44 7.49 25.68 -20.79
C GLU A 44 8.53 24.59 -21.10
N TRP A 45 8.21 23.32 -20.87
CA TRP A 45 9.11 22.22 -21.20
C TRP A 45 9.35 22.12 -22.71
N VAL A 46 8.36 22.33 -23.58
CA VAL A 46 8.63 22.38 -25.02
C VAL A 46 9.25 23.70 -25.48
N GLU A 47 9.20 24.75 -24.66
CA GLU A 47 9.77 26.05 -25.01
C GLU A 47 11.28 25.94 -25.16
N GLY A 48 11.80 26.36 -26.33
CA GLY A 48 13.22 26.20 -26.68
C GLY A 48 13.63 24.80 -27.16
N ARG A 49 12.71 23.83 -27.21
CA ARG A 49 12.94 22.52 -27.83
C ARG A 49 12.30 22.46 -29.22
N ASP A 50 12.90 21.74 -30.17
CA ASP A 50 12.32 21.54 -31.52
C ASP A 50 11.23 20.45 -31.51
N ILE A 51 10.20 20.62 -30.67
CA ILE A 51 9.06 19.72 -30.57
C ILE A 51 7.76 20.49 -30.40
N HIS A 52 6.74 20.08 -31.17
CA HIS A 52 5.39 20.63 -31.03
C HIS A 52 4.67 20.08 -29.77
N VAL A 53 3.83 20.90 -29.13
CA VAL A 53 3.03 20.52 -27.95
C VAL A 53 2.17 19.26 -28.22
N ASP A 54 1.59 19.13 -29.41
CA ASP A 54 0.77 17.95 -29.74
C ASP A 54 1.58 16.65 -29.84
N SER A 55 2.90 16.74 -30.08
CA SER A 55 3.79 15.58 -30.02
C SER A 55 3.81 15.00 -28.61
N LEU A 56 3.83 15.83 -27.56
CA LEU A 56 3.77 15.34 -26.17
C LEU A 56 2.49 14.53 -25.91
N ARG A 57 1.35 15.02 -26.40
CA ARG A 57 0.07 14.31 -26.27
C ARG A 57 0.10 12.96 -26.97
N ARG A 58 0.74 12.89 -28.14
CA ARG A 58 0.90 11.63 -28.89
C ARG A 58 1.82 10.66 -28.15
N ILE A 59 2.96 11.12 -27.65
CA ILE A 59 3.92 10.30 -26.88
C ILE A 59 3.25 9.71 -25.65
N LYS A 60 2.53 10.52 -24.87
CA LYS A 60 1.81 10.08 -23.66
C LYS A 60 0.64 9.13 -23.92
N ARG A 61 0.24 8.94 -25.18
CA ARG A 61 -0.78 7.95 -25.58
C ARG A 61 -0.15 6.68 -26.15
N ASP A 62 1.16 6.67 -26.42
CA ASP A 62 1.84 5.47 -26.90
C ASP A 62 1.86 4.40 -25.79
N PRO A 63 1.29 3.21 -26.02
CA PRO A 63 1.19 2.18 -24.97
C PRO A 63 2.54 1.75 -24.40
N ARG A 64 3.61 1.83 -25.19
CA ARG A 64 4.95 1.42 -24.76
C ARG A 64 5.56 2.48 -23.84
N PHE A 65 5.35 3.75 -24.16
CA PHE A 65 5.74 4.86 -23.27
C PHE A 65 4.97 4.79 -21.95
N VAL A 66 3.65 4.58 -22.00
CA VAL A 66 2.82 4.44 -20.80
C VAL A 66 3.28 3.27 -19.94
N LYS A 67 3.55 2.10 -20.55
CA LYS A 67 4.06 0.92 -19.83
C LYS A 67 5.38 1.21 -19.11
N GLU A 68 6.32 1.86 -19.78
CA GLU A 68 7.61 2.22 -19.20
C GLU A 68 7.49 3.29 -18.11
N TRP A 69 6.58 4.25 -18.31
CA TRP A 69 6.26 5.26 -17.31
C TRP A 69 5.68 4.63 -16.04
N ASP A 70 4.68 3.77 -16.18
CA ASP A 70 4.06 3.07 -15.05
C ASP A 70 5.08 2.19 -14.30
N ARG A 71 5.97 1.50 -15.04
CA ARG A 71 7.06 0.72 -14.44
C ARG A 71 7.97 1.58 -13.56
N ARG A 72 8.47 2.71 -14.08
CA ARG A 72 9.36 3.61 -13.31
C ARG A 72 8.65 4.30 -12.15
N CYS A 73 7.37 4.66 -12.33
CA CYS A 73 6.54 5.18 -11.24
C CYS A 73 6.38 4.15 -10.12
N ALA A 74 6.15 2.88 -10.46
CA ALA A 74 6.05 1.81 -9.46
C ALA A 74 7.38 1.63 -8.71
N GLU A 75 8.51 1.60 -9.43
CA GLU A 75 9.85 1.51 -8.82
C GLU A 75 10.13 2.67 -7.85
N LEU A 76 9.80 3.90 -8.25
CA LEU A 76 9.97 5.07 -7.39
C LEU A 76 9.06 5.05 -6.16
N ASN A 77 7.80 4.62 -6.31
CA ASN A 77 6.86 4.53 -5.19
C ASN A 77 7.21 3.39 -4.22
N ILE A 78 7.81 2.31 -4.71
CA ILE A 78 8.27 1.18 -3.88
C ILE A 78 9.59 1.51 -3.17
N HIS A 79 10.32 2.55 -3.58
CA HIS A 79 11.55 2.96 -2.90
C HIS A 79 11.27 3.20 -1.41
N PRO A 80 11.90 2.44 -0.49
CA PRO A 80 11.59 2.48 0.94
C PRO A 80 11.62 3.89 1.52
N GLU A 81 12.56 4.73 1.08
CA GLU A 81 12.68 6.12 1.54
C GLU A 81 11.49 7.02 1.13
N ARG A 82 10.93 6.83 -0.07
CA ARG A 82 9.75 7.60 -0.50
C ARG A 82 8.50 7.13 0.23
N THR A 83 8.37 5.82 0.41
CA THR A 83 7.31 5.23 1.23
C THR A 83 7.40 5.76 2.66
N GLN A 84 8.60 5.77 3.27
CA GLN A 84 8.82 6.32 4.61
C GLN A 84 8.46 7.81 4.70
N SER A 85 8.87 8.63 3.72
CA SER A 85 8.52 10.06 3.69
C SER A 85 7.01 10.32 3.64
N VAL A 86 6.26 9.48 2.91
CA VAL A 86 4.78 9.55 2.88
C VAL A 86 4.20 9.14 4.23
N ILE A 87 4.73 8.08 4.86
CA ILE A 87 4.31 7.63 6.19
C ILE A 87 4.56 8.70 7.25
N ASP A 88 5.73 9.34 7.22
CA ASP A 88 6.09 10.43 8.14
C ASP A 88 5.17 11.64 7.95
N SER A 89 4.77 11.92 6.71
CA SER A 89 3.82 12.99 6.39
C SER A 89 2.41 12.65 6.87
N LEU A 90 1.95 11.42 6.70
CA LEU A 90 0.67 10.94 7.23
C LEU A 90 0.65 10.99 8.76
N PHE A 91 1.74 10.58 9.41
CA PHE A 91 1.88 10.65 10.86
C PHE A 91 1.80 12.09 11.38
N ARG A 92 2.51 13.03 10.73
CA ARG A 92 2.45 14.46 11.08
C ARG A 92 1.02 15.00 10.98
N LEU A 93 0.36 14.77 9.84
CA LEU A 93 -1.02 15.23 9.63
C LEU A 93 -2.01 14.58 10.60
N ALA A 94 -1.84 13.29 10.90
CA ALA A 94 -2.63 12.58 11.90
C ALA A 94 -2.45 13.19 13.31
N SER A 95 -1.22 13.57 13.67
CA SER A 95 -0.89 14.21 14.94
C SER A 95 -1.52 15.60 15.06
N ASP A 96 -1.68 16.30 13.93
CA ASP A 96 -2.36 17.60 13.86
C ASP A 96 -3.90 17.49 13.82
N GLY A 97 -4.46 16.27 13.92
CA GLY A 97 -5.90 16.02 14.01
C GLY A 97 -6.59 15.66 12.69
N ASP A 98 -5.86 15.43 11.60
CA ASP A 98 -6.45 14.92 10.34
C ASP A 98 -6.87 13.44 10.51
N VAL A 99 -8.18 13.24 10.70
CA VAL A 99 -8.80 11.92 10.90
C VAL A 99 -8.59 10.99 9.69
N LYS A 100 -8.52 11.52 8.47
CA LYS A 100 -8.28 10.70 7.27
C LYS A 100 -6.83 10.24 7.22
N ALA A 101 -5.88 11.12 7.52
CA ALA A 101 -4.48 10.76 7.62
C ALA A 101 -4.24 9.70 8.71
N ALA A 102 -4.90 9.86 9.87
CA ALA A 102 -4.86 8.87 10.95
C ALA A 102 -5.41 7.51 10.51
N SER A 103 -6.56 7.47 9.84
CA SER A 103 -7.14 6.22 9.34
C SER A 103 -6.22 5.52 8.34
N LEU A 104 -5.64 6.25 7.39
CA LEU A 104 -4.72 5.70 6.39
C LEU A 104 -3.41 5.20 7.02
N TYR A 105 -2.87 5.93 7.98
CA TYR A 105 -1.69 5.52 8.75
C TYR A 105 -1.94 4.24 9.55
N LEU A 106 -3.07 4.16 10.27
CA LEU A 106 -3.46 2.97 11.04
C LEU A 106 -3.69 1.75 10.15
N GLN A 107 -4.32 1.92 8.99
CA GLN A 107 -4.47 0.85 8.00
C GLN A 107 -3.12 0.37 7.46
N TYR A 108 -2.17 1.29 7.27
CA TYR A 108 -0.82 0.93 6.81
C TYR A 108 -0.08 0.10 7.86
N ILE A 109 -0.10 0.50 9.15
CA ILE A 109 0.56 -0.25 10.22
C ILE A 109 -0.13 -1.59 10.53
N ASP A 110 -1.47 -1.69 10.41
CA ASP A 110 -2.22 -2.94 10.65
C ASP A 110 -1.82 -4.05 9.66
N LYS A 111 -1.34 -3.70 8.46
CA LYS A 111 -0.79 -4.67 7.49
C LYS A 111 0.54 -5.29 7.94
N PHE A 112 1.26 -4.63 8.84
CA PHE A 112 2.54 -5.09 9.38
C PHE A 112 2.43 -5.65 10.80
N THR A 113 1.27 -5.52 11.46
CA THR A 113 0.98 -6.25 12.69
C THR A 113 0.75 -7.72 12.35
N PRO A 114 1.63 -8.66 12.77
CA PRO A 114 1.44 -10.07 12.50
C PRO A 114 0.16 -10.53 13.20
N LYS A 115 -0.89 -10.81 12.43
CA LYS A 115 -2.14 -11.37 12.97
C LYS A 115 -1.85 -12.81 13.35
N ARG A 116 -1.47 -13.05 14.61
CA ARG A 116 -1.37 -14.41 15.17
C ARG A 116 -2.74 -15.05 15.06
N ARG A 117 -2.92 -15.91 14.07
CA ARG A 117 -4.11 -16.74 13.92
C ARG A 117 -3.98 -17.89 14.91
N VAL A 118 -4.63 -17.76 16.06
CA VAL A 118 -4.86 -18.91 16.95
C VAL A 118 -5.98 -19.71 16.30
N VAL A 119 -5.63 -20.85 15.70
CA VAL A 119 -6.61 -21.86 15.27
C VAL A 119 -6.83 -22.75 16.49
N VAL A 120 -8.01 -22.63 17.11
CA VAL A 120 -8.50 -23.62 18.06
C VAL A 120 -9.27 -24.64 17.23
N ASP A 121 -8.61 -25.74 16.87
CA ASP A 121 -9.30 -26.94 16.36
C ASP A 121 -9.82 -27.71 17.58
N ASP A 122 -11.06 -27.44 17.98
CA ASP A 122 -11.79 -28.35 18.87
C ASP A 122 -12.30 -29.52 18.02
N GLU A 123 -11.41 -30.48 17.72
CA GLU A 123 -11.79 -31.76 17.09
C GLU A 123 -12.62 -32.67 18.04
N ARG A 124 -12.95 -32.21 19.25
CA ARG A 124 -13.83 -32.93 20.18
C ARG A 124 -15.23 -32.33 20.18
N VAL A 125 -15.97 -32.69 19.15
CA VAL A 125 -17.41 -32.44 19.05
C VAL A 125 -18.10 -33.12 20.25
N ALA A 126 -18.55 -32.32 21.23
CA ALA A 126 -19.32 -32.79 22.39
C ALA A 126 -20.59 -33.57 21.99
N SER A 127 -21.10 -33.37 20.77
CA SER A 127 -22.26 -34.10 20.25
C SER A 127 -21.98 -35.55 19.83
N GLY A 128 -20.76 -36.05 20.01
CA GLY A 128 -20.36 -37.44 19.75
C GLY A 128 -20.14 -38.28 21.02
N LEU A 129 -20.22 -37.68 22.20
CA LEU A 129 -20.05 -38.37 23.48
C LEU A 129 -21.39 -38.98 23.93
N SER A 130 -21.36 -40.20 24.45
CA SER A 130 -22.49 -40.72 25.21
C SER A 130 -22.66 -39.95 26.52
N ASP A 131 -23.87 -39.95 27.09
CA ASP A 131 -24.16 -39.20 28.33
C ASP A 131 -23.20 -39.55 29.49
N LEU A 132 -22.65 -40.78 29.53
CA LEU A 132 -21.67 -41.21 30.52
C LEU A 132 -20.28 -40.61 30.24
N GLU A 133 -19.83 -40.61 28.99
CA GLU A 133 -18.54 -40.02 28.61
C GLU A 133 -18.56 -38.49 28.75
N LEU A 134 -19.72 -37.87 28.51
CA LEU A 134 -19.91 -36.45 28.76
C LEU A 134 -19.84 -36.12 30.26
N ALA A 135 -20.42 -36.98 31.11
CA ALA A 135 -20.36 -36.80 32.56
C ALA A 135 -18.92 -36.93 33.09
N ASP A 136 -18.17 -37.92 32.61
CA ASP A 136 -16.77 -38.14 33.00
C ASP A 136 -15.87 -36.96 32.59
N GLU A 137 -16.03 -36.44 31.36
CA GLU A 137 -15.25 -35.28 30.89
C GLU A 137 -15.63 -34.00 31.65
N LEU A 138 -16.92 -33.83 31.98
CA LEU A 138 -17.40 -32.68 32.74
C LEU A 138 -16.92 -32.73 34.20
N GLU A 139 -16.83 -33.91 34.81
CA GLU A 139 -16.25 -34.08 36.14
C GLU A 139 -14.73 -33.80 36.15
N ALA A 140 -14.01 -34.21 35.10
CA ALA A 140 -12.59 -33.90 34.94
C ALA A 140 -12.33 -32.39 34.79
N LEU A 141 -13.13 -31.69 33.97
CA LEU A 141 -13.04 -30.23 33.80
C LEU A 141 -13.40 -29.49 35.09
N VAL A 142 -14.47 -29.89 35.78
CA VAL A 142 -14.87 -29.28 37.05
C VAL A 142 -13.79 -29.47 38.12
N ALA A 143 -13.10 -30.62 38.15
CA ALA A 143 -11.98 -30.85 39.06
C ALA A 143 -10.80 -29.90 38.79
N GLU A 144 -10.46 -29.62 37.53
CA GLU A 144 -9.42 -28.65 37.17
C GLU A 144 -9.75 -27.23 37.65
N PHE A 145 -11.02 -26.83 37.59
CA PHE A 145 -11.46 -25.52 38.06
C PHE A 145 -11.73 -25.44 39.57
N ARG A 146 -11.84 -26.57 40.29
CA ARG A 146 -12.14 -26.59 41.73
C ARG A 146 -10.92 -26.26 42.61
N ASP A 147 -9.72 -26.47 42.08
CA ASP A 147 -8.45 -26.13 42.76
C ASP A 147 -8.00 -24.68 42.51
N VAL A 148 -8.76 -23.93 41.72
CA VAL A 148 -8.60 -22.48 41.62
C VAL A 148 -9.49 -21.85 42.69
N ASP A 149 -8.92 -21.53 43.85
CA ASP A 149 -9.51 -20.56 44.78
C ASP A 149 -9.63 -19.22 44.04
N VAL A 150 -10.74 -19.03 43.33
CA VAL A 150 -11.06 -17.74 42.74
C VAL A 150 -11.56 -16.88 43.90
N ASP A 151 -10.67 -16.06 44.45
CA ASP A 151 -11.05 -14.94 45.32
C ASP A 151 -11.93 -13.98 44.49
N VAL A 152 -13.23 -14.28 44.43
CA VAL A 152 -14.20 -13.41 43.78
C VAL A 152 -14.51 -12.28 44.76
N ASP A 153 -13.78 -11.17 44.62
CA ASP A 153 -14.03 -9.94 45.34
C ASP A 153 -15.34 -9.31 44.82
N VAL A 154 -16.48 -9.82 45.30
CA VAL A 154 -17.81 -9.30 44.95
C VAL A 154 -18.01 -7.98 45.67
N GLN A 155 -17.65 -6.87 45.03
CA GLN A 155 -18.04 -5.54 45.49
C GLN A 155 -19.54 -5.34 45.27
N VAL A 156 -20.33 -5.60 46.32
CA VAL A 156 -21.74 -5.21 46.37
C VAL A 156 -21.82 -3.70 46.52
N VAL A 157 -21.93 -2.98 45.40
CA VAL A 157 -22.20 -1.55 45.40
C VAL A 157 -23.64 -1.34 45.87
N ARG A 158 -23.80 -1.01 47.16
CA ARG A 158 -25.08 -0.50 47.67
C ARG A 158 -25.24 0.94 47.22
N HIS A 159 -26.17 1.17 46.31
CA HIS A 159 -26.71 2.50 46.06
C HIS A 159 -27.59 2.88 47.26
N GLU A 160 -27.13 3.84 48.07
CA GLU A 160 -27.95 4.48 49.08
C GLU A 160 -28.70 5.68 48.46
N GLY A 161 -30.02 5.68 48.69
CA GLY A 161 -30.88 6.87 48.86
C GLY A 161 -31.16 7.72 47.64
#